data_AF-F8AES1-F1
#
_entry.id   AF-F8AES1-F1
#
_cell.length_a   1.000
_cell.length_b   1.000
_cell.length_c   1.000
_cell.angle_alpha   90.00
_cell.angle_beta   90.00
_cell.angle_gamma   90.00
#
_symmetry.space_group_name_H-M   'P 1'
#
loop_
_entity.id
_entity.type
_entity.pdbx_description
1 polymer ?
#
loop_
_entity_poly.entity_id
_entity_poly.type
_entity_poly.pdbx_seq_one_letter_code
_entity_poly.pdbx_strand_id
1 'polypeptide(L)'
;MGHTLYYKTRIERWGELRAFLRRICRGLGYEVKEEDSTLTILPECPRVEPLSIPRRGFGFAKTNLVEPYHSLYLLILHSLCSFGSVEVWEDE
;
A
#
# COMPACT_ATOMS: atom_id res chain seq x y z
N MET A 1 9.84 -17.34 -8.48
CA MET A 1 8.45 -17.08 -8.05
C MET A 1 8.54 -16.54 -6.65
N GLY A 2 7.93 -15.39 -6.38
CA GLY A 2 8.06 -14.73 -5.10
C GLY A 2 6.74 -14.11 -4.70
N HIS A 3 6.55 -13.94 -3.40
CA HIS A 3 5.26 -13.72 -2.78
C HIS A 3 4.66 -12.35 -3.11
N THR A 4 3.40 -12.36 -3.56
CA THR A 4 2.65 -11.18 -3.98
C THR A 4 1.50 -10.89 -3.03
N LEU A 5 1.33 -9.61 -2.69
CA LEU A 5 0.10 -9.11 -2.07
C LEU A 5 -0.82 -8.59 -3.16
N TYR A 6 -2.09 -8.99 -3.13
CA TYR A 6 -3.13 -8.46 -3.99
C TYR A 6 -4.15 -7.72 -3.15
N TYR A 7 -4.74 -6.70 -3.75
CA TYR A 7 -5.76 -5.92 -3.06
C TYR A 7 -6.73 -5.28 -4.04
N LYS A 8 -7.92 -4.99 -3.51
CA LYS A 8 -8.96 -4.22 -4.20
C LYS A 8 -9.39 -3.09 -3.29
N THR A 9 -9.44 -1.87 -3.82
CA THR A 9 -9.77 -0.68 -3.06
C THR A 9 -11.02 0.02 -3.61
N ARG A 10 -11.75 0.65 -2.69
CA ARG A 10 -12.74 1.69 -2.96
C ARG A 10 -12.68 2.68 -1.80
N ILE A 11 -11.84 3.70 -1.96
CA ILE A 11 -11.58 4.72 -0.93
C ILE A 11 -12.53 5.90 -1.12
N GLU A 12 -13.31 6.16 -0.09
CA GLU A 12 -14.32 7.22 -0.07
C GLU A 12 -13.71 8.52 0.49
N ARG A 13 -12.89 8.39 1.54
CA ARG A 13 -12.22 9.50 2.25
C ARG A 13 -10.79 9.72 1.73
N TRP A 14 -10.64 9.99 0.43
CA TRP A 14 -9.32 10.05 -0.24
C TRP A 14 -8.36 11.08 0.35
N GLY A 15 -8.85 12.31 0.64
CA GLY A 15 -7.99 13.36 1.22
C GLY A 15 -7.45 13.00 2.61
N GLU A 16 -8.27 12.34 3.43
CA GLU A 16 -7.87 11.89 4.76
C GLU A 16 -6.88 10.73 4.68
N LEU A 17 -7.08 9.80 3.74
CA LEU A 17 -6.13 8.73 3.47
C LEU A 17 -4.76 9.29 3.06
N ARG A 18 -4.73 10.28 2.15
CA ARG A 18 -3.48 10.94 1.73
C ARG A 18 -2.74 11.53 2.94
N ALA A 19 -3.45 12.27 3.79
CA ALA A 19 -2.87 12.87 4.99
C ALA A 19 -2.34 11.81 5.98
N PHE A 20 -3.09 10.73 6.17
CA PHE A 20 -2.69 9.60 7.00
C PHE A 20 -1.43 8.91 6.48
N LEU A 21 -1.42 8.49 5.20
CA LEU A 21 -0.28 7.78 4.61
C LEU A 21 0.98 8.65 4.56
N ARG A 22 0.89 9.95 4.25
CA ARG A 22 2.03 10.87 4.35
C ARG A 22 2.65 10.86 5.74
N ARG A 23 1.82 10.94 6.78
CA ARG A 23 2.29 10.97 8.17
C ARG A 23 2.98 9.65 8.53
N ILE A 24 2.37 8.52 8.20
CA ILE A 24 2.89 7.18 8.51
C ILE A 24 4.19 6.93 7.74
N CYS A 25 4.19 7.13 6.42
CA CYS A 25 5.36 6.89 5.58
C CYS A 25 6.54 7.78 5.98
N ARG A 26 6.31 9.06 6.31
CA ARG A 26 7.35 9.93 6.87
C ARG A 26 7.96 9.38 8.16
N GLY A 27 7.14 8.80 9.04
CA GLY A 27 7.63 8.17 10.28
C GLY A 27 8.42 6.88 10.04
N LEU A 28 8.11 6.17 8.96
CA LEU A 28 8.80 4.95 8.53
C LEU A 28 10.03 5.22 7.63
N GLY A 29 10.24 6.46 7.20
CA GLY A 29 11.29 6.82 6.23
C GLY A 29 10.97 6.47 4.78
N TYR A 30 9.69 6.20 4.44
CA TYR A 30 9.29 5.87 3.07
C TYR A 30 8.94 7.12 2.25
N GLU A 31 9.36 7.11 0.97
CA GLU A 31 8.93 8.11 0.01
C GLU A 31 7.52 7.79 -0.50
N VAL A 32 6.69 8.83 -0.67
CA VAL A 32 5.34 8.71 -1.21
C VAL A 32 5.20 9.60 -2.42
N LYS A 33 4.77 9.02 -3.54
CA LYS A 33 4.38 9.73 -4.76
C LYS A 33 2.87 9.79 -4.84
N GLU A 34 2.36 10.94 -5.27
CA GLU A 34 0.92 11.19 -5.30
C GLU A 34 0.49 11.67 -6.67
N GLU A 35 -0.52 11.00 -7.19
CA GLU A 35 -1.24 11.35 -8.40
C GLU A 35 -2.71 11.59 -8.05
N ASP A 36 -3.51 12.10 -9.00
CA ASP A 36 -4.89 12.50 -8.74
C ASP A 36 -5.74 11.37 -8.12
N SER A 37 -5.52 10.13 -8.57
CA SER A 37 -6.28 8.95 -8.16
C SER A 37 -5.45 7.80 -7.62
N THR A 38 -4.14 7.99 -7.42
CA THR A 38 -3.22 6.93 -6.97
C THR A 38 -2.21 7.48 -5.96
N LEU A 39 -1.91 6.69 -4.93
CA LEU A 39 -0.80 6.91 -4.00
C LEU A 39 0.19 5.77 -4.12
N THR A 40 1.47 6.08 -4.33
CA THR A 40 2.51 5.06 -4.44
C THR A 40 3.53 5.22 -3.33
N ILE A 41 3.70 4.17 -2.52
CA ILE A 41 4.71 4.10 -1.47
C ILE A 41 5.93 3.39 -2.04
N LEU A 42 7.09 4.02 -1.89
CA LEU A 42 8.36 3.53 -2.42
C LEU A 42 9.21 2.95 -1.30
N PRO A 43 9.51 1.64 -1.34
CA PRO A 43 10.41 1.01 -0.38
C PRO A 43 11.87 1.32 -0.77
N GLU A 44 12.76 1.37 0.22
CA GLU A 44 14.21 1.46 -0.03
C GLU A 44 14.84 0.11 -0.41
N CYS A 45 14.04 -0.95 -0.53
CA CYS A 45 14.50 -2.30 -0.84
C CYS A 45 14.27 -2.66 -2.32
N PRO A 46 15.32 -2.91 -3.12
CA PRO A 46 15.17 -3.30 -4.53
C PRO A 46 14.43 -4.61 -4.78
N ARG A 47 14.28 -5.44 -3.74
CA ARG A 47 13.57 -6.73 -3.80
C ARG A 47 12.08 -6.60 -3.49
N VAL A 48 11.59 -5.40 -3.22
CA VAL A 48 10.19 -5.12 -2.89
C VAL A 48 9.65 -4.14 -3.91
N GLU A 49 8.53 -4.47 -4.55
CA GLU A 49 7.88 -3.56 -5.49
C GLU A 49 7.21 -2.38 -4.75
N PRO A 50 7.11 -1.21 -5.39
CA PRO A 50 6.29 -0.11 -4.88
C PRO A 50 4.84 -0.53 -4.61
N LEU A 51 4.26 -0.02 -3.52
CA LEU A 51 2.85 -0.22 -3.21
C LEU A 51 2.00 0.91 -3.81
N SER A 52 1.36 0.64 -4.95
CA SER A 52 0.50 1.60 -5.65
C SER A 52 -0.97 1.39 -5.27
N ILE A 53 -1.52 2.28 -4.46
CA ILE A 53 -2.88 2.24 -3.92
C ILE A 53 -3.77 3.13 -4.81
N PRO A 54 -4.58 2.56 -5.71
CA PRO A 54 -5.55 3.36 -6.44
C PRO A 54 -6.69 3.77 -5.51
N ARG A 55 -7.33 4.91 -5.77
CA ARG A 55 -8.55 5.33 -5.08
C ARG A 55 -9.68 4.31 -5.27
N ARG A 56 -9.76 3.70 -6.45
CA ARG A 56 -10.68 2.61 -6.76
C ARG A 56 -10.03 1.68 -7.77
N GLY A 57 -10.10 0.38 -7.52
CA GLY A 57 -9.64 -0.64 -8.48
C GLY A 57 -8.91 -1.78 -7.82
N PHE A 58 -8.08 -2.45 -8.59
CA PHE A 58 -7.22 -3.54 -8.15
C PHE A 58 -5.76 -3.09 -8.18
N GLY A 59 -4.95 -3.68 -7.32
CA GLY A 59 -3.51 -3.53 -7.32
C GLY A 59 -2.83 -4.78 -6.78
N PHE A 60 -1.52 -4.81 -6.94
CA PHE A 60 -0.67 -5.84 -6.37
C PHE A 60 0.71 -5.27 -6.09
N ALA A 61 1.45 -5.92 -5.20
CA ALA A 61 2.86 -5.62 -4.96
C ALA A 61 3.60 -6.90 -4.59
N LYS A 62 4.68 -7.21 -5.32
CA LYS A 62 5.57 -8.31 -4.94
C LYS A 62 6.49 -7.87 -3.82
N THR A 63 6.33 -8.54 -2.68
CA THR A 63 7.13 -8.29 -1.48
C THR A 63 8.20 -9.35 -1.28
N ASN A 64 8.06 -10.51 -1.94
CA ASN A 64 8.99 -11.63 -1.82
C ASN A 64 9.24 -12.07 -0.37
N LEU A 65 8.27 -11.85 0.53
CA LEU A 65 8.36 -12.07 1.99
C LEU A 65 9.56 -11.33 2.64
N VAL A 66 10.03 -10.24 2.04
CA VAL A 66 11.13 -9.46 2.60
C VAL A 66 10.61 -8.61 3.74
N GLU A 67 11.00 -8.95 4.96
CA GLU A 67 10.69 -8.18 6.15
C GLU A 67 11.63 -6.98 6.34
N PRO A 68 11.16 -5.86 6.94
CA PRO A 68 9.81 -5.64 7.49
C PRO A 68 8.77 -5.18 6.45
N TYR A 69 9.14 -5.05 5.18
CA TYR A 69 8.31 -4.44 4.14
C TYR A 69 7.01 -5.19 3.89
N HIS A 70 7.09 -6.53 3.87
CA HIS A 70 5.93 -7.39 3.71
C HIS A 70 4.89 -7.14 4.83
N SER A 71 5.31 -7.25 6.09
CA SER A 71 4.44 -6.99 7.23
C SER A 71 3.90 -5.55 7.26
N LEU A 72 4.73 -4.56 6.88
CA LEU A 72 4.31 -3.17 6.82
C LEU A 72 3.30 -2.91 5.71
N TYR A 73 3.43 -3.55 4.55
CA TYR A 73 2.45 -3.44 3.47
C TYR A 73 1.11 -4.02 3.88
N LEU A 74 1.09 -5.18 4.53
CA LEU A 74 -0.14 -5.75 5.09
C LEU A 74 -0.79 -4.78 6.09
N LEU A 75 -0.02 -4.24 7.03
CA LEU A 75 -0.53 -3.28 8.02
C LEU A 75 -1.11 -2.03 7.34
N ILE A 76 -0.40 -1.48 6.34
CA ILE A 76 -0.87 -0.32 5.57
C ILE A 76 -2.17 -0.65 4.86
N LEU A 77 -2.22 -1.76 4.10
CA LEU A 77 -3.39 -2.18 3.32
C LEU A 77 -4.61 -2.42 4.21
N HIS A 78 -4.46 -3.10 5.36
CA HIS A 78 -5.55 -3.28 6.31
C HIS A 78 -5.99 -1.98 6.98
N SER A 79 -5.08 -1.04 7.21
CA SER A 79 -5.43 0.29 7.76
C SER A 79 -6.31 1.10 6.80
N LEU A 80 -6.23 0.84 5.49
CA LEU A 80 -7.04 1.53 4.48
C LEU A 80 -8.55 1.33 4.68
N CYS A 81 -8.98 0.25 5.34
CA CYS A 81 -10.39 -0.03 5.66
C CYS A 81 -11.06 1.07 6.49
N SER A 82 -10.29 1.93 7.16
CA SER A 82 -10.82 3.08 7.90
C SER A 82 -11.29 4.24 6.99
N PHE A 83 -10.93 4.18 5.69
CA PHE A 83 -11.20 5.23 4.70
C PHE A 83 -12.11 4.78 3.56
N GLY A 84 -12.51 3.50 3.55
CA GLY A 84 -13.36 2.90 2.53
C GLY A 84 -13.34 1.37 2.61
N SER A 85 -13.67 0.71 1.49
CA SER A 85 -13.65 -0.75 1.40
C SER A 85 -12.32 -1.23 0.83
N VAL A 86 -11.64 -2.15 1.53
CA VAL A 86 -10.44 -2.81 1.04
C VAL A 86 -10.53 -4.32 1.28
N GLU A 87 -10.20 -5.07 0.24
CA GLU A 87 -10.01 -6.52 0.28
C GLU A 87 -8.52 -6.77 0.05
N VAL A 88 -7.90 -7.67 0.82
CA VAL A 88 -6.48 -8.04 0.72
C VAL A 88 -6.37 -9.55 0.73
N TRP A 89 -5.53 -10.10 -0.14
CA TRP A 89 -5.22 -11.52 -0.18
C TRP A 89 -3.79 -11.73 -0.72
N GLU A 90 -3.27 -12.93 -0.54
CA GLU A 90 -1.89 -13.30 -0.83
C GLU A 90 -1.86 -14.43 -1.87
N ASP A 91 -0.73 -14.62 -2.57
CA ASP A 91 -0.50 -15.87 -3.30
C ASP A 91 -0.54 -17.05 -2.31
N GLU A 92 -1.10 -18.20 -2.71
CA GLU A 92 -0.99 -19.46 -1.95
C GLU A 92 0.46 -19.97 -1.84
#